data_AF-A0A645FBK1-F1
#
_entry.id   AF-A0A645FBK1-F1
#
_cell.length_a   1.000
_cell.length_b   1.000
_cell.length_c   1.000
_cell.angle_alpha   90.00
_cell.angle_beta   90.00
_cell.angle_gamma   90.00
#
_symmetry.space_group_name_H-M   'P 1'
#
loop_
_entity.id
_entity.type
_entity.pdbx_description
1 polymer ?
#
loop_
_entity_poly.entity_id
_entity_poly.type
_entity_poly.pdbx_seq_one_letter_code
_entity_poly.pdbx_strand_id
1 'polypeptide(L)'
;MLARLHFFRDDVYKQAHVLSGGERVKVALAKVLLSDINTLILDEPTNYLDIHATDALESLLKEYEGTVIFVSHDRRLVENVATKVCVIENKKMNIVAFLS
;
A
#
# COMPACT_ATOMS: atom_id res chain seq x y z
N MET A 1 -8.08 10.21 11.76
CA MET A 1 -7.33 9.21 10.99
C MET A 1 -8.15 8.56 9.89
N LEU A 2 -9.25 7.85 10.18
CA LEU A 2 -10.15 7.30 9.15
C LEU A 2 -10.71 8.36 8.18
N ALA A 3 -10.96 9.58 8.66
CA ALA A 3 -11.33 10.73 7.83
C ALA A 3 -10.26 11.12 6.78
N ARG A 4 -8.95 10.87 7.04
CA ARG A 4 -7.87 11.06 6.04
C ARG A 4 -7.96 10.03 4.90
N LEU A 5 -8.69 8.94 5.11
CA LEU A 5 -8.96 7.88 4.16
C LEU A 5 -10.39 7.98 3.62
N HIS A 6 -11.00 9.17 3.66
CA HIS A 6 -12.36 9.44 3.16
C HIS A 6 -13.48 8.57 3.78
N PHE A 7 -13.29 8.04 4.99
CA PHE A 7 -14.38 7.46 5.77
C PHE A 7 -15.06 8.55 6.61
N PHE A 8 -16.33 8.82 6.35
CA PHE A 8 -17.10 9.83 7.07
C PHE A 8 -18.39 9.26 7.67
N ARG A 9 -18.81 9.83 8.80
CA ARG A 9 -20.14 9.58 9.43
C ARG A 9 -20.46 8.07 9.56
N ASP A 10 -21.52 7.61 8.90
CA ASP A 10 -22.04 6.24 9.04
C ASP A 10 -21.14 5.19 8.38
N ASP A 11 -20.21 5.59 7.51
CA ASP A 11 -19.25 4.68 6.86
C ASP A 11 -18.33 3.99 7.87
N VAL A 12 -18.12 4.61 9.04
CA VAL A 12 -17.29 4.07 10.12
C VAL A 12 -17.97 2.89 10.83
N TYR A 13 -19.30 2.79 10.75
CA TYR A 13 -20.09 1.73 11.39
C TYR A 13 -20.52 0.63 10.41
N LYS A 14 -20.22 0.78 9.12
CA LYS A 14 -20.45 -0.27 8.11
C LYS A 14 -19.70 -1.54 8.51
N GLN A 15 -20.39 -2.67 8.46
CA GLN A 15 -19.72 -3.96 8.67
C GLN A 15 -18.69 -4.21 7.57
N ALA A 16 -17.54 -4.79 7.90
CA ALA A 16 -16.44 -5.00 6.95
C ALA A 16 -16.85 -5.77 5.68
N HIS A 17 -17.90 -6.60 5.75
CA HIS A 17 -18.41 -7.38 4.63
C HIS A 17 -19.22 -6.57 3.61
N VAL A 18 -19.73 -5.38 3.97
CA VAL A 18 -20.47 -4.49 3.04
C VAL A 18 -19.61 -3.42 2.39
N LEU A 19 -18.33 -3.34 2.77
CA LEU A 19 -17.38 -2.39 2.19
C LEU A 19 -17.07 -2.75 0.73
N SER A 20 -16.89 -1.77 -0.13
CA SER A 20 -16.29 -1.92 -1.46
C SER A 20 -14.81 -2.37 -1.35
N GLY A 21 -14.20 -2.79 -2.47
CA GLY A 21 -12.78 -3.15 -2.52
C GLY A 21 -11.87 -2.02 -2.01
N GLY A 22 -12.10 -0.78 -2.48
CA GLY A 22 -11.35 0.39 -2.03
C GLY A 22 -11.59 0.76 -0.57
N GLU A 23 -12.81 0.63 -0.06
CA GLU A 23 -13.10 0.85 1.37
C GLU A 23 -12.39 -0.18 2.26
N ARG A 24 -12.36 -1.47 1.87
CA ARG A 24 -11.63 -2.50 2.62
C ARG A 24 -10.14 -2.22 2.71
N VAL A 25 -9.53 -1.77 1.62
CA VAL A 25 -8.12 -1.37 1.61
C VAL A 25 -7.88 -0.20 2.54
N LYS A 26 -8.71 0.85 2.47
CA LYS A 26 -8.59 1.99 3.38
C LYS A 26 -8.75 1.59 4.85
N VAL A 27 -9.62 0.64 5.21
CA VAL A 27 -9.69 0.12 6.60
C VAL A 27 -8.44 -0.68 6.97
N ALA A 28 -7.95 -1.56 6.09
CA ALA A 28 -6.72 -2.32 6.35
C ALA A 28 -5.51 -1.39 6.53
N LEU A 29 -5.42 -0.36 5.71
CA LEU A 29 -4.42 0.70 5.75
C LEU A 29 -4.51 1.53 7.05
N ALA A 30 -5.72 1.87 7.49
CA ALA A 30 -5.93 2.54 8.77
C ALA A 30 -5.42 1.70 9.95
N LYS A 31 -5.63 0.38 9.89
CA LYS A 31 -5.13 -0.53 10.91
C LYS A 31 -3.60 -0.57 10.92
N VAL A 32 -2.96 -0.66 9.76
CA VAL A 32 -1.48 -0.67 9.65
C VAL A 32 -0.88 0.61 10.21
N LEU A 33 -1.40 1.78 9.83
CA LEU A 33 -0.92 3.06 10.32
C LEU A 33 -1.19 3.29 11.83
N LEU A 34 -2.22 2.66 12.40
CA LEU A 34 -2.51 2.69 13.84
C LEU A 34 -1.65 1.70 14.64
N SER A 35 -0.98 0.79 13.94
CA SER A 35 -0.13 -0.21 14.57
C SER A 35 1.26 0.38 14.78
N ASP A 36 1.85 0.15 15.95
CA ASP A 36 3.24 0.52 16.27
C ASP A 36 4.23 -0.42 15.55
N ILE A 37 4.13 -0.47 14.22
CA ILE A 37 4.92 -1.33 13.34
C ILE A 37 5.92 -0.45 12.61
N ASN A 38 7.19 -0.87 12.61
CA ASN A 38 8.28 -0.16 11.93
C ASN A 38 8.58 -0.71 10.53
N THR A 39 8.04 -1.88 10.18
CA THR A 39 8.30 -2.56 8.91
C THR A 39 7.04 -3.23 8.38
N LEU A 40 6.66 -2.89 7.15
CA LEU A 40 5.53 -3.47 6.43
C LEU A 40 6.02 -4.36 5.29
N ILE A 41 5.49 -5.58 5.18
CA ILE A 41 5.76 -6.50 4.08
C ILE A 41 4.46 -6.77 3.33
N LEU A 42 4.44 -6.51 2.03
CA LEU A 42 3.26 -6.61 1.17
C LEU A 42 3.54 -7.51 -0.03
N ASP A 43 2.59 -8.37 -0.36
CA ASP A 43 2.63 -9.22 -1.55
C ASP A 43 1.47 -8.87 -2.47
N GLU A 44 1.79 -8.40 -3.68
CA GLU A 44 0.84 -7.90 -4.69
C GLU A 44 -0.25 -6.97 -4.12
N PRO A 45 0.12 -5.85 -3.46
CA PRO A 45 -0.84 -5.05 -2.69
C PRO A 45 -1.87 -4.30 -3.54
N THR A 46 -1.65 -4.19 -4.85
CA THR A 46 -2.58 -3.58 -5.81
C THR A 46 -3.60 -4.57 -6.39
N ASN A 47 -3.49 -5.85 -6.05
CA ASN A 47 -4.38 -6.86 -6.61
C ASN A 47 -5.83 -6.60 -6.19
N TYR A 48 -6.76 -6.75 -7.14
CA TYR A 48 -8.20 -6.45 -6.97
C TYR A 48 -8.54 -5.00 -6.60
N LEU A 49 -7.59 -4.07 -6.74
CA LEU A 49 -7.84 -2.65 -6.49
C LEU A 49 -8.27 -1.94 -7.77
N ASP A 50 -9.28 -1.07 -7.63
CA ASP A 50 -9.55 -0.07 -8.65
C ASP A 50 -8.50 1.05 -8.61
N ILE A 51 -8.50 1.90 -9.63
CA ILE A 51 -7.51 2.97 -9.79
C ILE A 51 -7.47 3.91 -8.57
N HIS A 52 -8.62 4.22 -7.97
CA HIS A 52 -8.70 5.11 -6.82
C HIS A 52 -8.13 4.48 -5.55
N ALA A 53 -8.34 3.17 -5.38
CA ALA A 53 -7.77 2.41 -4.27
C ALA A 53 -6.25 2.26 -4.42
N THR A 54 -5.75 2.06 -5.64
CA THR A 54 -4.32 2.04 -5.95
C THR A 54 -3.66 3.39 -5.63
N ASP A 55 -4.24 4.51 -6.06
CA ASP A 55 -3.71 5.85 -5.77
C ASP A 55 -3.65 6.15 -4.25
N ALA A 56 -4.66 5.70 -3.50
CA ALA A 56 -4.70 5.85 -2.06
C ALA A 56 -3.64 5.00 -1.36
N LEU A 57 -3.42 3.77 -1.83
CA LEU A 57 -2.36 2.89 -1.35
C LEU A 57 -0.99 3.52 -1.63
N GLU A 58 -0.74 4.01 -2.85
CA GLU A 58 0.53 4.67 -3.23
C GLU A 58 0.86 5.84 -2.31
N SER A 59 -0.11 6.72 -2.08
CA SER A 59 0.06 7.89 -1.22
C SER A 59 0.39 7.50 0.21
N LEU A 60 -0.23 6.43 0.72
CA LEU A 60 0.06 5.93 2.06
C LEU A 60 1.45 5.34 2.18
N LEU A 61 1.87 4.51 1.21
CA LEU A 61 3.20 3.89 1.24
C LEU A 61 4.32 4.94 1.17
N LYS A 62 4.08 6.08 0.49
CA LYS A 62 4.99 7.23 0.47
C LYS A 62 5.05 7.99 1.80
N GLU A 63 3.92 8.09 2.50
CA GLU A 63 3.83 8.79 3.81
C GLU A 63 4.23 7.90 5.00
N TYR A 64 4.39 6.58 4.80
CA TYR A 64 4.72 5.67 5.86
C TYR A 64 6.16 5.91 6.37
N GLU A 65 6.30 6.28 7.63
CA GLU A 65 7.60 6.60 8.23
C GLU A 65 8.49 5.37 8.48
N GLY A 66 7.90 4.17 8.42
CA GLY A 66 8.62 2.90 8.54
C GLY A 66 9.21 2.38 7.23
N THR A 67 9.78 1.19 7.28
CA THR A 67 10.27 0.50 6.06
C THR A 67 9.15 -0.25 5.39
N VAL A 68 8.98 -0.07 4.08
CA VAL A 68 8.08 -0.90 3.27
C VAL A 68 8.89 -1.80 2.37
N ILE A 69 8.59 -3.10 2.41
CA ILE A 69 9.04 -4.08 1.42
C ILE A 69 7.78 -4.58 0.71
N PHE A 70 7.72 -4.43 -0.61
CA PHE A 70 6.61 -4.94 -1.37
C PHE A 70 7.07 -5.69 -2.62
N VAL A 71 6.28 -6.69 -2.99
CA VAL A 71 6.38 -7.39 -4.27
C VAL A 71 5.21 -6.93 -5.12
N SER A 72 5.48 -6.51 -6.36
CA SER A 72 4.42 -6.17 -7.30
C SER A 72 4.86 -6.37 -8.74
N HIS A 73 3.94 -6.85 -9.55
CA HIS A 73 4.03 -6.82 -11.01
C HIS A 73 3.62 -5.46 -11.61
N ASP A 74 3.09 -4.53 -10.82
CA ASP A 74 2.69 -3.19 -11.25
C ASP A 74 3.89 -2.24 -11.30
N ARG A 75 4.31 -1.90 -12.52
CA ARG A 75 5.43 -0.97 -12.75
C ARG A 75 5.17 0.43 -12.21
N ARG A 76 3.92 0.91 -12.26
CA ARG A 76 3.59 2.27 -11.79
C ARG A 76 3.76 2.38 -10.29
N LEU A 77 3.27 1.38 -9.55
CA LEU A 77 3.48 1.29 -8.11
C LEU A 77 4.99 1.30 -7.78
N VAL A 78 5.77 0.47 -8.48
CA VAL A 78 7.23 0.40 -8.27
C VAL A 78 7.89 1.74 -8.55
N GLU A 79 7.63 2.35 -9.71
CA GLU A 79 8.21 3.64 -10.10
C GLU A 79 7.81 4.78 -9.16
N ASN A 80 6.57 4.76 -8.67
CA ASN A 80 6.05 5.83 -7.83
C ASN A 80 6.49 5.70 -6.37
N VAL A 81 6.60 4.49 -5.82
CA VAL A 81 6.76 4.25 -4.38
C VAL A 81 8.16 3.75 -4.02
N ALA A 82 8.81 2.95 -4.86
CA ALA A 82 10.05 2.29 -4.48
C ALA A 82 11.23 3.26 -4.43
N THR A 83 11.98 3.23 -3.33
CA THR A 83 13.26 3.96 -3.19
C THR A 83 14.46 3.12 -3.62
N LYS A 84 14.30 1.78 -3.60
CA LYS A 84 15.24 0.78 -4.08
C LYS A 84 14.46 -0.36 -4.72
N VAL A 85 15.00 -0.94 -5.78
CA VAL A 85 14.37 -2.08 -6.45
C VAL A 85 15.32 -3.28 -6.41
N CYS A 86 14.82 -4.38 -5.88
CA CYS A 86 15.50 -5.68 -5.90
C CYS A 86 15.00 -6.46 -7.12
N VAL A 87 15.89 -6.73 -8.07
CA VAL A 87 15.59 -7.52 -9.26
C VAL A 87 16.14 -8.93 -9.07
N ILE A 88 15.28 -9.94 -9.20
CA ILE A 88 15.65 -11.35 -9.09
C ILE A 88 15.68 -11.98 -10.49
N GLU A 89 16.87 -12.32 -10.97
CA GLU A 89 17.09 -12.92 -12.29
C GLU A 89 18.14 -14.04 -12.19
N ASN A 90 17.96 -15.14 -12.92
CA ASN A 90 18.92 -16.26 -12.95
C ASN A 90 19.35 -16.75 -11.55
N LYS A 91 18.40 -16.83 -10.61
CA LYS A 91 18.62 -17.19 -9.19
C LYS A 91 19.58 -16.26 -8.44
N LYS A 92 19.80 -15.04 -8.94
CA LYS A 92 20.58 -13.99 -8.30
C LYS A 92 19.69 -12.78 -8.03
N MET A 93 19.93 -12.11 -6.91
CA MET A 93 19.26 -10.86 -6.57
C MET A 93 20.24 -9.71 -6.75
N ASN A 94 19.84 -8.70 -7.52
CA ASN A 94 20.59 -7.46 -7.71
C ASN A 94 19.76 -6.30 -7.15
N ILE A 95 20.42 -5.35 -6.48
CA ILE A 95 19.75 -4.17 -5.95
C ILE A 95 20.11 -2.98 -6.84
N VAL A 96 19.10 -2.34 -7.40
CA VAL A 96 19.22 -1.13 -8.20
C VAL A 96 18.68 0.04 -7.36
N ALA A 97 19.51 1.06 -7.15
CA ALA A 97 19.05 2.31 -6.56
C ALA A 97 18.45 3.18 -7.68
N PHE A 98 17.21 3.64 -7.49
CA PHE A 98 16.68 4.70 -8.33
C PHE A 98 17.35 6.01 -7.88
N LEU A 99 18.11 6.64 -8.78
CA LEU A 99 18.52 8.03 -8.60
C LEU A 99 17.28 8.88 -8.86
N SER A 100 16.82 9.60 -7.84
CA SER A 100 15.79 10.64 -7.95
C SER A 100 16.24 11.77 -8.88
#